data_AF-A0A8J6YA35-F1
#
_entry.id   AF-A0A8J6YA35-F1
#
_cell.length_a   1.000
_cell.length_b   1.000
_cell.length_c   1.000
_cell.angle_alpha   90.00
_cell.angle_beta   90.00
_cell.angle_gamma   90.00
#
_symmetry.space_group_name_H-M   'P 1'
#
loop_
_entity.id
_entity.type
_entity.pdbx_description
1 polymer ?
#
loop_
_entity_poly.entity_id
_entity_poly.type
_entity_poly.pdbx_seq_one_letter_code
_entity_poly.pdbx_strand_id
1 'polypeptide(L)' 'MGCGRKCVNSQHLHLMGIGGVGMCGIAEVLLCEGIVVSGCDLAD' A
#
# COMPACT_ATOMS: atom_id res chain seq x y z
N MET A 1 11.15 -12.54 10.59
CA MET A 1 10.75 -11.43 9.71
C MET A 1 9.29 -11.13 9.95
N GLY A 2 8.97 -9.96 10.51
CA GLY A 2 7.66 -9.67 11.07
C GLY A 2 6.83 -8.77 10.17
N CYS A 3 5.78 -9.32 9.53
CA CYS A 3 4.59 -8.51 9.25
C CYS A 3 3.76 -8.47 10.54
N GLY A 4 4.24 -7.71 11.52
CA GLY A 4 3.57 -7.49 12.79
C GLY A 4 2.28 -6.72 12.56
N ARG A 5 1.16 -7.43 12.57
CA ARG A 5 -0.23 -6.93 12.53
C ARG A 5 -0.43 -5.73 13.45
N LYS A 6 -0.38 -4.50 12.93
CA LYS A 6 -1.05 -3.30 13.48
C LYS A 6 -1.16 -2.20 12.42
N CYS A 7 -2.27 -2.11 11.71
CA CYS A 7 -2.68 -0.86 11.05
C CYS A 7 -4.18 -0.67 11.25
N VAL A 8 -4.57 -0.47 12.51
CA VAL A 8 -5.85 0.14 12.85
C VAL A 8 -5.57 1.61 13.11
N ASN A 9 -6.30 2.48 12.40
CA ASN A 9 -6.33 3.93 12.58
C ASN A 9 -5.22 4.76 11.91
N SER A 10 -5.34 4.99 10.60
CA SER A 10 -4.85 6.19 9.90
C SER A 10 -5.59 6.27 8.56
N GLN A 11 -6.03 7.46 8.16
CA GLN A 11 -6.81 7.74 6.93
C GLN A 11 -5.98 7.58 5.63
N HIS A 12 -4.99 6.70 5.67
CA HIS A 12 -3.96 6.49 4.67
C HIS A 12 -3.86 4.98 4.44
N LEU A 13 -4.00 4.54 3.20
CA LEU A 13 -4.05 3.13 2.87
C LEU A 13 -2.60 2.60 2.77
N HIS A 14 -2.22 1.65 3.63
CA HIS A 14 -0.90 1.02 3.58
C HIS A 14 -0.98 -0.35 2.88
N LEU A 15 -0.38 -0.44 1.71
CA LEU A 15 -0.44 -1.57 0.79
C LEU A 15 0.81 -2.46 0.94
N MET A 16 0.62 -3.68 1.45
CA MET A 16 1.67 -4.71 1.43
C MET A 16 1.69 -5.37 0.05
N GLY A 17 2.86 -5.51 -0.58
CA GLY A 17 2.99 -6.07 -1.92
C GLY A 17 2.69 -5.06 -3.03
N ILE A 18 2.96 -3.76 -2.80
CA ILE A 18 2.64 -2.70 -3.76
C ILE A 18 3.40 -2.83 -5.08
N GLY A 19 4.55 -3.51 -5.10
CA GLY A 19 5.38 -3.73 -6.29
C GLY A 19 4.78 -4.71 -7.30
N GLY A 20 3.71 -5.42 -6.95
CA GLY A 20 3.00 -6.30 -7.88
C GLY A 20 2.21 -5.53 -8.96
N VAL A 21 2.13 -6.09 -10.17
CA VAL A 21 1.51 -5.44 -11.35
C VAL A 21 0.06 -4.99 -11.11
N GLY A 22 -0.69 -5.68 -10.24
CA GLY A 22 -2.07 -5.32 -9.90
C GLY A 22 -2.18 -4.20 -8.86
N MET A 23 -1.26 -4.17 -7.89
CA MET A 23 -1.31 -3.22 -6.79
C MET A 23 -0.77 -1.84 -7.19
N CYS A 24 0.16 -1.78 -8.15
CA CYS A 24 0.62 -0.53 -8.76
C CYS A 24 -0.53 0.24 -9.42
N GLY A 25 -1.39 -0.44 -10.19
CA GLY A 25 -2.52 0.20 -10.86
C GLY A 25 -3.59 0.72 -9.90
N ILE A 26 -3.86 -0.04 -8.82
CA ILE A 26 -4.79 0.41 -7.77
C ILE A 26 -4.21 1.62 -7.01
N ALA A 27 -2.91 1.62 -6.72
CA ALA A 27 -2.26 2.76 -6.10
C ALA A 27 -2.30 4.02 -6.96
N GLU A 28 -2.13 3.89 -8.28
CA GLU A 28 -2.21 5.01 -9.23
C GLU A 28 -3.62 5.63 -9.28
N VAL A 29 -4.67 4.80 -9.30
CA VAL A 29 -6.06 5.28 -9.23
C VAL A 29 -6.35 5.98 -7.90
N LEU A 30 -5.88 5.43 -6.78
CA LEU A 30 -6.06 6.04 -5.47
C LEU A 30 -5.33 7.39 -5.36
N LEU A 31 -4.14 7.52 -5.97
CA LEU A 31 -3.42 8.79 -6.06
C LEU A 31 -4.19 9.81 -6.91
N CYS A 32 -4.79 9.40 -8.03
CA CYS A 32 -5.63 10.27 -8.85
C CYS A 32 -6.87 10.79 -8.11
N GLU A 33 -7.45 9.99 -7.22
CA GLU A 33 -8.58 10.37 -6.36
C GLU A 33 -8.16 11.25 -5.15
N GLY A 34 -6.87 11.57 -5.01
CA GLY A 34 -6.34 12.39 -3.91
C GLY A 34 -6.17 11.62 -2.59
N ILE A 35 -6.20 10.29 -2.64
CA ILE A 35 -5.99 9.43 -1.48
C ILE A 35 -4.50 9.17 -1.30
N VAL A 36 -4.02 9.40 -0.07
CA VAL A 36 -2.63 9.13 0.28
C VAL A 36 -2.45 7.63 0.52
N VAL A 37 -1.80 6.97 -0.45
CA VAL A 37 -1.36 5.58 -0.37
C VAL A 37 0.10 5.49 0.03
N SER A 38 0.41 4.52 0.87
CA SER A 38 1.77 4.12 1.24
C SER A 38 1.87 2.62 1.05
N GLY A 39 3.07 2.06 0.92
CA GLY A 39 3.19 0.62 0.78
C GLY A 39 4.60 0.12 0.97
N CYS A 40 4.71 -1.18 1.16
CA CYS A 40 5.97 -1.89 1.19
C CYS A 40 5.88 -3.11 0.27
N ASP A 41 7.02 -3.53 -0.27
CA ASP A 41 7.14 -4.74 -1.07
C ASP A 41 8.29 -5.57 -0.52
N LEU A 42 8.19 -6.90 -0.65
CA LEU A 42 9.34 -7.77 -0.42
C LEU A 42 10.12 -7.81 -1.73
N ALA A 43 10.99 -6.82 -1.93
CA ALA A 43 12.11 -6.97 -2.85
C ALA A 43 13.17 -7.81 -2.14
N ASP A 44 13.31 -9.07 -2.56
CA ASP A 44 14.51 -9.88 -2.28
C ASP A 44 15.66 -9.39 -3.17
#